data_AF-A0A8J2M817-F1
#
_entry.id   AF-A0A8J2M817-F1
#
_cell.length_a   1.000
_cell.length_b   1.000
_cell.length_c   1.000
_cell.angle_alpha   90.00
_cell.angle_beta   90.00
_cell.angle_gamma   90.00
#
_symmetry.space_group_name_H-M   'P 1'
#
loop_
_entity.id
_entity.type
_entity.pdbx_description
1 polymer ?
#
loop_
_entity_poly.entity_id
_entity_poly.type
_entity_poly.pdbx_seq_one_letter_code
_entity_poly.pdbx_strand_id
1 'polypeptide(L)'
;MTTVTKSVYDDFSALTPLRSARVIVEGRPVYVNPGWLAEFSNFFSTMFSGKNAGEDLTLSVEVSYEHFIELLRVVCYCPTRKPITS
;
A
#
# COMPACT_ATOMS: atom_id res chain seq x y z
N MET A 1 20.21 0.05 -22.29
CA MET A 1 18.81 0.09 -21.81
C MET A 1 18.66 -0.92 -20.69
N THR A 2 18.62 -0.47 -19.44
CA THR A 2 18.31 -1.32 -18.29
C THR A 2 16.80 -1.50 -18.24
N THR A 3 16.32 -2.71 -18.56
CA THR A 3 14.93 -3.10 -18.32
C THR A 3 14.73 -3.20 -16.81
N VAL A 4 14.08 -2.20 -16.23
CA VAL A 4 13.57 -2.29 -14.85
C VAL A 4 12.39 -3.25 -14.89
N THR A 5 12.64 -4.52 -14.59
CA THR A 5 11.57 -5.51 -14.40
C THR A 5 10.74 -5.06 -13.21
N LYS A 6 9.49 -4.63 -13.44
CA LYS A 6 8.55 -4.30 -12.36
C LYS A 6 8.43 -5.53 -11.45
N SER A 7 8.79 -5.37 -10.19
CA SER A 7 8.67 -6.43 -9.20
C SER A 7 7.19 -6.71 -8.96
N VAL A 8 6.80 -7.98 -8.82
CA VAL A 8 5.42 -8.36 -8.44
C VAL A 8 5.04 -7.77 -7.07
N TYR A 9 6.05 -7.44 -6.25
CA TYR A 9 5.86 -6.73 -4.98
C TYR A 9 5.47 -5.25 -5.15
N ASP A 10 5.69 -4.65 -6.32
CA ASP A 10 5.31 -3.26 -6.63
C ASP A 10 3.92 -3.18 -7.32
N ASP A 11 3.25 -4.31 -7.53
CA ASP A 11 1.92 -4.36 -8.11
C ASP A 11 0.84 -4.38 -7.02
N PHE A 12 0.22 -3.23 -6.75
CA PHE A 12 -0.84 -3.06 -5.77
C PHE A 12 -2.25 -3.18 -6.37
N SER A 13 -2.39 -3.68 -7.60
CA SER A 13 -3.68 -3.73 -8.30
C SER A 13 -4.58 -4.90 -7.89
N ALA A 14 -4.04 -5.89 -7.17
CA ALA A 14 -4.74 -7.12 -6.85
C ALA A 14 -4.77 -7.41 -5.33
N LEU A 15 -5.89 -7.97 -4.89
CA LEU A 15 -6.06 -8.55 -3.56
C LEU A 15 -5.08 -9.72 -3.39
N THR A 16 -4.42 -9.79 -2.24
CA THR A 16 -3.60 -10.95 -1.85
C THR A 16 -3.82 -11.26 -0.38
N PRO A 17 -3.43 -12.44 0.14
CA PRO A 17 -3.52 -12.74 1.56
C PRO A 17 -2.80 -11.71 2.46
N LEU A 18 -1.76 -11.03 1.94
CA LEU A 18 -1.01 -10.01 2.66
C LEU A 18 -1.46 -8.57 2.34
N ARG A 19 -2.36 -8.39 1.37
CA ARG A 19 -2.92 -7.09 0.97
C ARG A 19 -4.43 -7.21 0.92
N SER A 20 -5.04 -7.14 2.11
CA SER A 20 -6.45 -7.44 2.36
C SER A 20 -7.36 -6.22 2.40
N ALA A 21 -6.82 -5.02 2.57
CA ALA A 21 -7.60 -3.78 2.63
C ALA A 21 -7.59 -3.08 1.26
N ARG A 22 -8.75 -2.57 0.84
CA ARG A 22 -8.91 -1.83 -0.41
C ARG A 22 -8.99 -0.33 -0.12
N VAL A 23 -8.09 0.43 -0.74
CA VAL A 23 -8.02 1.88 -0.65
C VAL A 23 -8.31 2.46 -2.03
N ILE A 24 -9.21 3.43 -2.13
CA ILE A 24 -9.52 4.14 -3.36
C ILE A 24 -8.75 5.47 -3.34
N VAL A 25 -7.86 5.65 -4.32
CA VAL A 25 -7.05 6.88 -4.48
C VAL A 25 -7.25 7.42 -5.88
N GLU A 26 -7.74 8.65 -5.99
CA GLU A 26 -8.14 9.26 -7.28
C GLU A 26 -9.06 8.35 -8.10
N GLY A 27 -10.02 7.68 -7.44
CA GLY A 27 -10.96 6.75 -8.08
C GLY A 27 -10.36 5.40 -8.49
N ARG A 28 -9.08 5.14 -8.19
CA ARG A 28 -8.38 3.89 -8.53
C ARG A 28 -8.26 2.98 -7.30
N PRO A 29 -8.64 1.70 -7.40
CA PRO A 29 -8.46 0.77 -6.29
C PRO A 29 -7.00 0.36 -6.13
N VAL A 30 -6.55 0.33 -4.88
CA VAL A 30 -5.21 -0.07 -4.44
C VAL A 30 -5.36 -1.04 -3.27
N TYR A 31 -4.73 -2.20 -3.35
CA TYR A 31 -4.76 -3.21 -2.29
C TYR A 31 -3.51 -3.12 -1.42
N VAL A 32 -3.72 -2.96 -0.11
CA VAL A 32 -2.65 -2.65 0.86
C VAL A 32 -2.64 -3.64 2.02
N ASN A 33 -1.50 -3.75 2.70
CA ASN A 33 -1.44 -4.40 4.00
C ASN A 33 -1.88 -3.38 5.08
N PRO A 34 -3.03 -3.57 5.74
CA PRO A 34 -3.53 -2.62 6.72
C PRO A 34 -2.61 -2.47 7.94
N GLY A 35 -1.97 -3.56 8.39
CA GLY A 35 -1.07 -3.53 9.55
C GLY A 35 0.15 -2.66 9.32
N TRP A 36 0.68 -2.64 8.10
CA TRP A 36 1.87 -1.86 7.76
C TRP A 36 1.57 -0.36 7.79
N LEU A 37 0.41 0.04 7.26
CA LEU A 37 -0.02 1.43 7.29
C LEU A 37 -0.43 1.87 8.69
N ALA A 38 -1.09 0.99 9.45
CA ALA A 38 -1.48 1.25 10.83
C ALA A 38 -0.28 1.49 11.76
N GLU A 39 0.82 0.78 11.55
CA GLU A 39 2.07 0.94 12.32
C GLU A 39 2.62 2.37 12.21
N PHE A 40 2.51 3.00 11.04
CA PHE A 40 3.07 4.34 10.79
C PHE A 40 2.05 5.48 10.91
N SER A 41 0.77 5.18 11.14
CA SER A 41 -0.28 6.20 11.08
C SER A 41 -1.51 5.86 11.91
N ASN A 42 -1.80 6.72 12.90
CA ASN A 42 -3.02 6.64 13.69
C ASN A 42 -4.29 6.75 12.84
N PHE A 43 -4.23 7.49 11.72
CA PHE A 43 -5.34 7.58 10.78
C PHE A 43 -5.65 6.20 10.19
N PHE A 44 -4.65 5.52 9.63
CA PHE A 44 -4.83 4.19 9.05
C PHE A 44 -5.17 3.14 10.11
N SER A 45 -4.56 3.22 11.30
CA SER A 45 -4.89 2.35 12.43
C SER A 45 -6.37 2.44 12.82
N THR A 46 -6.92 3.66 12.87
CA THR A 46 -8.34 3.89 13.15
C THR A 46 -9.24 3.37 12.02
N MET A 47 -8.88 3.61 10.77
CA MET A 47 -9.72 3.23 9.63
C MET A 47 -9.73 1.71 9.37
N PHE A 48 -8.63 1.00 9.62
CA PHE A 48 -8.56 -0.44 9.39
C PHE A 48 -8.97 -1.30 10.60
N SER A 49 -9.36 -0.66 11.71
CA SER A 49 -9.71 -1.35 12.95
C SER A 49 -11.14 -1.06 13.39
N GLY A 50 -11.65 -1.90 14.30
CA GLY A 50 -12.95 -1.69 14.94
C GLY A 50 -14.11 -1.77 13.94
N LYS A 51 -15.01 -0.79 13.99
CA LYS A 51 -16.28 -0.81 13.23
C LYS A 51 -16.08 -0.63 11.71
N ASN A 52 -14.96 -0.05 11.30
CA ASN A 52 -14.66 0.25 9.89
C ASN A 52 -13.82 -0.87 9.25
N ALA A 53 -13.50 -1.92 10.01
CA ALA A 53 -12.67 -3.02 9.52
C ALA A 53 -13.37 -3.75 8.37
N GLY A 54 -12.70 -3.80 7.22
CA GLY A 54 -13.20 -4.46 6.01
C GLY A 54 -13.97 -3.55 5.06
N GLU A 55 -14.20 -2.29 5.41
CA GLU A 55 -14.77 -1.30 4.50
C GLU A 55 -13.71 -0.72 3.55
N ASP A 56 -14.15 -0.28 2.38
CA ASP A 56 -13.31 0.45 1.42
C ASP A 56 -12.95 1.83 1.97
N LEU A 57 -11.65 2.16 1.99
CA LEU A 57 -11.18 3.48 2.39
C LEU A 57 -11.00 4.37 1.17
N THR A 58 -11.79 5.43 1.03
CA THR A 58 -11.55 6.45 -0.01
C THR A 58 -10.72 7.60 0.54
N LEU A 59 -9.57 7.88 -0.09
CA LEU A 59 -8.72 9.01 0.29
C LEU A 59 -9.21 10.32 -0.35
N SER A 60 -8.85 11.43 0.28
CA SER A 60 -9.14 12.78 -0.22
C SER A 60 -8.58 12.99 -1.63
N VAL A 61 -9.22 13.87 -2.40
CA VAL A 61 -8.79 14.30 -3.74
C VAL A 61 -7.42 14.97 -3.76
N GLU A 62 -6.92 15.42 -2.61
CA GLU A 62 -5.59 16.00 -2.46
C GLU A 62 -4.48 14.93 -2.44
N VAL A 63 -4.84 13.65 -2.26
CA VAL A 63 -3.88 12.54 -2.26
C VAL A 63 -3.71 12.02 -3.68
N SER A 64 -2.55 12.31 -4.28
CA SER A 64 -2.17 11.77 -5.58
C SER A 64 -1.98 10.25 -5.51
N TYR A 65 -2.50 9.54 -6.52
CA TYR A 65 -2.25 8.12 -6.71
C TYR A 65 -0.75 7.81 -6.79
N GLU A 66 0.02 8.60 -7.53
CA GLU A 66 1.45 8.35 -7.74
C GLU A 66 2.24 8.44 -6.43
N HIS A 67 2.03 9.51 -5.66
CA HIS A 67 2.67 9.67 -4.35
C HIS A 67 2.24 8.57 -3.37
N PHE A 68 0.98 8.13 -3.41
CA PHE A 68 0.52 7.04 -2.56
C PHE A 68 1.19 5.71 -2.92
N ILE A 69 1.36 5.41 -4.21
CA ILE A 69 2.11 4.21 -4.65
C ILE A 69 3.58 4.30 -4.23
N GLU A 70 4.21 5.48 -4.30
CA GLU A 70 5.58 5.67 -3.80
C GLU A 70 5.69 5.43 -2.30
N LEU A 71 4.75 5.94 -1.50
CA LEU A 71 4.66 5.63 -0.08
C LEU A 71 4.58 4.11 0.13
N LEU A 72 3.67 3.43 -0.58
CA LEU A 72 3.51 1.97 -0.46
C LEU A 72 4.78 1.21 -0.82
N ARG A 73 5.56 1.67 -1.79
CA ARG A 73 6.88 1.09 -2.08
C ARG A 73 7.85 1.29 -0.92
N VAL A 74 7.81 2.43 -0.22
CA VAL A 74 8.69 2.64 0.94
C VAL A 74 8.26 1.76 2.09
N VAL A 75 6.96 1.76 2.41
CA VAL A 75 6.46 1.04 3.58
C VAL A 75 6.44 -0.45 3.34
N CYS A 76 5.92 -0.98 2.22
CA CYS A 76 5.77 -2.41 1.97
C CYS A 76 7.10 -3.10 1.61
N TYR A 77 7.38 -4.21 2.29
CA TYR A 77 8.62 -4.97 2.09
C TYR A 77 8.60 -5.73 0.78
N CYS A 78 9.70 -5.56 0.06
CA CYS A 78 10.01 -6.31 -1.13
C CYS A 78 11.25 -7.16 -0.78
N PRO A 79 11.12 -8.49 -0.61
CA PRO A 79 12.22 -9.37 -0.23
C PRO A 79 13.39 -9.38 -1.21
N THR A 80 13.22 -8.84 -2.42
CA THR A 80 14.28 -8.71 -3.43
C THR A 80 15.01 -7.37 -3.38
N ARG A 81 14.71 -6.46 -2.44
CA ARG A 81 15.58 -5.31 -2.18
C ARG A 81 16.91 -5.83 -1.65
N LYS A 82 17.99 -5.54 -2.39
CA LYS A 82 19.37 -6.00 -2.23
C LYS A 82 19.79 -6.26 -0.77
N PRO A 83 20.66 -7.26 -0.53
CA PRO A 83 21.20 -7.53 0.80
C PRO A 83 21.83 -6.26 1.38
N ILE A 84 21.59 -6.04 2.67
CA ILE A 84 22.31 -5.08 3.49
C ILE A 84 23.78 -5.51 3.39
N THR A 85 24.54 -4.85 2.53
CA THR A 85 25.98 -5.05 2.43
C THR A 85 26.58 -4.12 3.47
N SER A 86 27.13 -4.72 4.53
CA SER A 86 28.01 -4.05 5.51
C SER A 86 29.28 -3.54 4.85
#